data_AF-A0A3D1XQ54-F1
#
_entry.id   AF-A0A3D1XQ54-F1
#
_cell.length_a   1.000
_cell.length_b   1.000
_cell.length_c   1.000
_cell.angle_alpha   90.00
_cell.angle_beta   90.00
_cell.angle_gamma   90.00
#
_symmetry.space_group_name_H-M   'P 1'
#
loop_
_entity.id
_entity.type
_entity.pdbx_description
1 polymer ?
#
loop_
_entity_poly.entity_id
_entity_poly.type
_entity_poly.pdbx_seq_one_letter_code
_entity_poly.pdbx_strand_id
1 'polypeptide(L)'
;FALSTLIYFFIGYSIAYGINFLLPAKELLADKQGYELVHFFFLLTFAAAIPAIISGGIAERAKFWTQAIAGGIFVGVAYPLFEGMVWGQITFLGQADSWLAGITGGIPFHDYAGSVVVHSMGGWIALAGVVVLGPRLGRWDSQGRSRPIPISNVPFMALGSWMLCIGWFGFNVMSAATLQGISG
;
A
#
# COMPACT_ATOMS: atom_id res chain seq x y z
N PHE A 1 -9.74 4.70 3.80
CA PHE A 1 -8.92 5.91 4.06
C PHE A 1 -8.96 6.31 5.53
N ALA A 2 -10.07 6.80 6.10
CA ALA A 2 -10.12 7.27 7.49
C ALA A 2 -9.54 6.28 8.54
N LEU A 3 -9.95 5.01 8.48
CA LEU A 3 -9.40 3.97 9.36
C LEU A 3 -7.90 3.76 9.15
N SER A 4 -7.46 3.71 7.89
CA SER A 4 -6.05 3.60 7.51
C SER A 4 -5.23 4.77 8.06
N THR A 5 -5.76 6.00 7.99
CA THR A 5 -5.12 7.19 8.54
C THR A 5 -4.85 7.05 10.02
N LEU A 6 -5.86 6.72 10.83
CA LEU A 6 -5.70 6.58 12.27
C LEU A 6 -4.70 5.47 12.61
N ILE A 7 -4.84 4.30 12.00
CA ILE A 7 -3.99 3.14 12.32
C ILE A 7 -2.55 3.35 11.86
N TYR A 8 -2.35 3.86 10.65
CA TYR A 8 -1.01 4.14 10.15
C TYR A 8 -0.32 5.23 10.96
N PHE A 9 -1.07 6.28 11.37
CA PHE A 9 -0.56 7.35 12.22
C PHE A 9 -0.08 6.83 13.59
N PHE A 10 -0.90 6.03 14.29
CA PHE A 10 -0.58 5.59 15.65
C PHE A 10 0.34 4.37 15.71
N ILE A 11 0.37 3.53 14.67
CA ILE A 11 1.03 2.23 14.71
C ILE A 11 1.96 2.06 13.50
N GLY A 12 1.39 2.11 12.29
CA GLY A 12 2.12 1.68 11.10
C GLY A 12 3.39 2.49 10.82
N TYR A 13 3.30 3.81 10.81
CA TYR A 13 4.44 4.67 10.53
C TYR A 13 5.58 4.49 11.54
N SER A 14 5.24 4.22 12.81
CA SER A 14 6.21 3.93 13.85
C SER A 14 6.94 2.60 13.60
N ILE A 15 6.24 1.58 13.10
CA ILE A 15 6.86 0.30 12.71
C ILE A 15 7.79 0.49 11.50
N ALA A 16 7.34 1.19 10.47
CA ALA A 16 8.11 1.33 9.23
C ALA A 16 9.31 2.28 9.37
N TYR A 17 9.16 3.40 10.09
CA TYR A 17 10.14 4.50 10.12
C TYR A 17 10.61 4.91 11.51
N GLY A 18 10.06 4.33 12.58
CA GLY A 18 10.52 4.57 13.96
C GLY A 18 10.00 5.86 14.58
N ILE A 19 9.10 6.55 13.87
CA ILE A 19 8.58 7.86 14.28
C ILE A 19 7.22 7.70 14.95
N ASN A 20 7.10 8.24 16.15
CA ASN A 20 5.85 8.29 16.90
C ASN A 20 5.38 9.75 17.03
N PHE A 21 4.20 10.06 16.48
CA PHE A 21 3.65 11.42 16.49
C PHE A 21 3.19 11.92 17.87
N LEU A 22 3.29 11.10 18.92
CA LEU A 22 3.06 11.49 20.30
C LEU A 22 4.32 12.04 20.99
N LEU A 23 5.46 12.04 20.30
CA LEU A 23 6.70 12.66 20.78
C LEU A 23 6.59 14.19 20.85
N PRO A 24 7.40 14.85 21.69
CA PRO A 24 7.42 16.31 21.77
C PRO A 24 7.65 16.95 20.39
N ALA A 25 6.97 18.07 20.12
CA ALA A 25 7.10 18.79 18.84
C ALA A 25 8.55 19.15 18.50
N LYS A 26 9.40 19.41 19.51
CA LYS A 26 10.83 19.65 19.32
C LYS A 26 11.52 18.45 18.66
N GLU A 27 11.19 17.22 19.04
CA GLU A 27 11.77 16.01 18.48
C GLU A 27 11.23 15.70 17.07
N LEU A 28 9.95 15.99 16.82
CA LEU A 28 9.33 15.79 15.50
C LEU A 28 9.76 16.84 14.46
N LEU A 29 10.20 18.02 14.91
CA LEU A 29 10.59 19.14 14.04
C LEU A 29 12.12 19.34 13.96
N ALA A 30 12.88 18.82 14.93
CA ALA A 30 14.33 19.01 14.98
C ALA A 30 15.04 18.43 13.75
N ASP A 31 16.19 19.03 13.43
CA ASP A 31 17.22 18.68 12.42
C ASP A 31 16.77 18.44 10.96
N LYS A 32 15.49 18.17 10.69
CA LYS A 32 14.92 17.82 9.38
C LYS A 32 13.78 18.74 8.94
N GLN A 33 13.54 19.85 9.65
CA GLN A 33 12.51 20.86 9.31
C GLN A 33 11.10 20.29 9.04
N GLY A 34 10.73 19.21 9.73
CA GLY A 34 9.43 18.57 9.55
C GLY A 34 9.28 17.74 8.26
N TYR A 35 10.37 17.41 7.55
CA TYR A 35 10.34 16.51 6.38
C TYR A 35 9.58 15.21 6.68
N GLU A 36 9.79 14.62 7.85
CA GLU A 36 9.13 13.39 8.27
C GLU A 36 7.61 13.52 8.41
N LEU A 37 7.11 14.72 8.74
CA LEU A 37 5.67 14.99 8.80
C LEU A 37 5.07 14.99 7.38
N VAL A 38 5.79 15.57 6.41
CA VAL A 38 5.37 15.57 5.00
C VAL A 38 5.45 14.16 4.42
N HIS A 39 6.52 13.44 4.74
CA HIS A 39 6.75 12.07 4.28
C HIS A 39 5.65 11.11 4.76
N PHE A 40 5.17 11.29 5.99
CA PHE A 40 4.00 10.55 6.48
C PHE A 40 2.75 10.75 5.61
N PHE A 41 2.39 11.99 5.23
CA PHE A 41 1.20 12.22 4.42
C PHE A 41 1.30 11.57 3.05
N PHE A 42 2.51 11.53 2.49
CA PHE A 42 2.79 10.84 1.24
C PHE A 42 2.60 9.32 1.40
N LEU A 43 3.31 8.70 2.35
CA LEU A 43 3.29 7.25 2.54
C LEU A 43 1.96 6.72 3.09
N LEU A 44 1.20 7.56 3.81
CA LEU A 44 -0.18 7.25 4.19
C LEU A 44 -1.04 6.92 2.96
N THR A 45 -0.83 7.59 1.83
CA THR A 45 -1.59 7.30 0.61
C THR A 45 -1.25 5.92 0.04
N PHE A 46 0.00 5.46 0.20
CA PHE A 46 0.47 4.14 -0.21
C PHE A 46 -0.09 3.06 0.72
N ALA A 47 0.01 3.29 2.03
CA ALA A 47 -0.58 2.40 3.04
C ALA A 47 -2.10 2.25 2.83
N ALA A 48 -2.80 3.35 2.56
CA ALA A 48 -4.24 3.34 2.30
C ALA A 48 -4.63 2.67 0.98
N ALA A 49 -3.70 2.52 0.02
CA ALA A 49 -3.93 1.82 -1.24
C ALA A 49 -4.08 0.30 -1.02
N ILE A 50 -3.42 -0.28 -0.01
CA ILE A 50 -3.49 -1.72 0.30
C ILE A 50 -4.93 -2.21 0.51
N PRO A 51 -5.70 -1.69 1.48
CA PRO A 51 -7.10 -2.10 1.65
C PRO A 51 -7.98 -1.69 0.46
N ALA A 52 -7.64 -0.63 -0.29
CA ALA A 52 -8.38 -0.26 -1.50
C ALA A 52 -8.24 -1.32 -2.60
N ILE A 53 -7.03 -1.82 -2.86
CA ILE A 53 -6.77 -2.91 -3.83
C ILE A 53 -7.52 -4.17 -3.41
N ILE A 54 -7.39 -4.57 -2.13
CA ILE A 54 -8.04 -5.78 -1.60
C ILE A 54 -9.56 -5.68 -1.75
N SER A 55 -10.15 -4.56 -1.29
CA SER A 55 -11.61 -4.37 -1.32
C SER A 55 -12.19 -4.41 -2.74
N GLY A 56 -11.48 -3.90 -3.74
CA GLY A 56 -11.88 -4.01 -5.14
C GLY A 56 -11.93 -5.47 -5.63
N GLY A 57 -10.96 -6.29 -5.22
CA GLY A 57 -10.93 -7.72 -5.55
C GLY A 57 -12.07 -8.52 -4.90
N ILE A 58 -12.49 -8.14 -3.69
CA ILE A 58 -13.49 -8.88 -2.90
C ILE A 58 -14.86 -8.22 -2.79
N ALA A 59 -15.10 -7.15 -3.56
CA ALA A 59 -16.37 -6.40 -3.59
C ALA A 59 -17.60 -7.30 -3.82
N GLU A 60 -18.78 -6.84 -3.42
CA GLU A 60 -20.10 -7.52 -3.55
C GLU A 60 -20.34 -8.72 -2.63
N ARG A 61 -19.31 -9.37 -2.06
CA ARG A 61 -19.49 -10.56 -1.19
C ARG A 61 -18.78 -10.52 0.16
N ALA A 62 -18.05 -9.45 0.45
CA ALA A 62 -17.35 -9.30 1.72
C ALA A 62 -18.08 -8.36 2.68
N LYS A 63 -18.15 -8.73 3.97
CA LYS A 63 -18.79 -7.94 5.03
C LYS A 63 -17.95 -6.71 5.39
N PHE A 64 -18.61 -5.57 5.62
CA PHE A 64 -17.94 -4.29 5.89
C PHE A 64 -16.98 -4.36 7.09
N TRP A 65 -17.46 -4.75 8.28
CA TRP A 65 -16.63 -4.75 9.48
C TRP A 65 -15.46 -5.74 9.42
N THR A 66 -15.65 -6.90 8.77
CA THR A 66 -14.58 -7.85 8.51
C THR A 66 -13.49 -7.23 7.66
N GLN A 67 -13.87 -6.52 6.58
CA GLN A 67 -12.90 -5.80 5.75
C GLN A 67 -12.24 -4.64 6.48
N ALA A 68 -13.00 -3.89 7.29
CA ALA A 68 -12.46 -2.76 8.04
C ALA A 68 -11.36 -3.23 9.02
N ILE A 69 -11.65 -4.27 9.81
CA ILE A 69 -10.68 -4.84 10.76
C ILE A 69 -9.47 -5.43 10.02
N ALA A 70 -9.69 -6.22 8.97
CA ALA A 70 -8.60 -6.79 8.18
C ALA A 70 -7.71 -5.71 7.54
N GLY A 71 -8.33 -4.69 6.93
CA GLY A 71 -7.63 -3.52 6.39
C GLY A 71 -6.85 -2.78 7.46
N GLY A 72 -7.39 -2.66 8.67
CA GLY A 72 -6.68 -2.10 9.82
C GLY A 72 -5.46 -2.92 10.22
N ILE A 73 -5.56 -4.24 10.28
CA ILE A 73 -4.43 -5.13 10.57
C ILE A 73 -3.34 -5.01 9.48
N PHE A 74 -3.73 -4.97 8.21
CA PHE A 74 -2.78 -4.82 7.12
C PHE A 74 -2.06 -3.48 7.19
N VAL A 75 -2.79 -2.38 7.37
CA VAL A 75 -2.20 -1.03 7.46
C VAL A 75 -1.42 -0.79 8.75
N GLY A 76 -1.80 -1.44 9.84
CA GLY A 76 -1.15 -1.27 11.14
C GLY A 76 0.08 -2.13 11.33
N VAL A 77 0.17 -3.29 10.67
CA VAL A 77 1.21 -4.28 10.95
C VAL A 77 1.83 -4.85 9.68
N ALA A 78 1.05 -5.55 8.86
CA ALA A 78 1.62 -6.34 7.76
C ALA A 78 2.32 -5.47 6.70
N TYR A 79 1.65 -4.41 6.25
CA TYR A 79 2.20 -3.48 5.26
C TYR A 79 3.39 -2.68 5.83
N PRO A 80 3.29 -2.04 7.01
CA PRO A 80 4.42 -1.30 7.57
C PRO A 80 5.66 -2.14 7.86
N LEU A 81 5.51 -3.43 8.19
CA LEU A 81 6.65 -4.33 8.31
C LEU A 81 7.36 -4.49 6.97
N PHE A 82 6.61 -4.74 5.88
CA PHE A 82 7.20 -4.92 4.57
C PHE A 82 7.73 -3.62 3.96
N GLU A 83 6.98 -2.53 4.11
CA GLU A 83 7.42 -1.16 3.79
C GLU A 83 8.73 -0.83 4.53
N GLY A 84 8.77 -1.08 5.84
CA GLY A 84 9.95 -0.89 6.66
C GLY A 84 11.15 -1.70 6.18
N MET A 85 10.93 -2.92 5.70
CA MET A 85 11.98 -3.82 5.18
C MET A 85 12.62 -3.33 3.89
N VAL A 86 11.86 -2.58 3.07
CA VAL A 86 12.28 -2.14 1.75
C VAL A 86 12.71 -0.67 1.73
N TRP A 87 11.93 0.22 2.35
CA TRP A 87 12.15 1.68 2.30
C TRP A 87 12.43 2.31 3.66
N GLY A 88 12.10 1.62 4.75
CA GLY A 88 12.18 2.17 6.09
C GLY A 88 13.40 1.71 6.88
N GLN A 89 13.21 1.67 8.19
CA GLN A 89 14.28 1.41 9.17
C GLN A 89 14.65 -0.07 9.33
N ILE A 90 13.83 -0.99 8.80
CA ILE A 90 14.03 -2.43 9.00
C ILE A 90 15.01 -2.89 7.91
N THR A 91 16.29 -3.03 8.24
CA THR A 91 17.35 -3.25 7.25
C THR A 91 17.42 -4.70 6.76
N PHE A 92 16.39 -5.17 6.04
CA PHE A 92 16.26 -6.59 5.65
C PHE A 92 16.23 -6.85 4.14
N LEU A 93 15.64 -5.96 3.32
CA LEU A 93 15.48 -6.19 1.88
C LEU A 93 16.09 -5.10 1.00
N GLY A 94 15.82 -3.82 1.29
CA GLY A 94 16.09 -2.73 0.35
C GLY A 94 17.46 -2.05 0.50
N GLN A 95 18.12 -2.23 1.64
CA GLN A 95 19.36 -1.54 1.96
C GLN A 95 20.58 -2.26 1.38
N ALA A 96 21.68 -1.55 1.17
CA ALA A 96 22.89 -2.08 0.53
C ALA A 96 23.54 -3.23 1.32
N ASP A 97 23.41 -3.21 2.64
CA ASP A 97 23.90 -4.23 3.59
C ASP A 97 22.80 -5.23 3.99
N SER A 98 21.65 -5.22 3.31
CA SER A 98 20.54 -6.11 3.60
C SER A 98 20.87 -7.58 3.34
N TRP A 99 20.10 -8.48 3.98
CA TRP A 99 20.20 -9.91 3.74
C TRP A 99 20.03 -10.26 2.26
N LEU A 100 19.08 -9.60 1.58
CA LEU A 100 18.83 -9.83 0.16
C LEU A 100 20.01 -9.39 -0.70
N ALA A 101 20.62 -8.23 -0.41
CA ALA A 101 21.85 -7.80 -1.07
C ALA A 101 22.99 -8.82 -0.89
N GLY A 102 23.11 -9.42 0.31
CA GLY A 102 24.11 -10.45 0.59
C GLY A 102 24.01 -11.69 -0.30
N ILE A 103 22.80 -12.11 -0.66
CA ILE A 103 22.57 -13.29 -1.52
C ILE A 103 22.49 -12.97 -3.02
N THR A 104 22.33 -11.69 -3.41
CA THR A 104 22.29 -11.22 -4.81
C THR A 104 23.62 -10.68 -5.30
N GLY A 105 24.71 -10.88 -4.56
CA GLY A 105 26.04 -10.39 -4.95
C GLY A 105 26.24 -8.89 -4.73
N GLY A 106 25.59 -8.32 -3.72
CA GLY A 106 25.68 -6.92 -3.32
C GLY A 106 24.65 -6.00 -4.00
N ILE A 107 23.61 -6.56 -4.64
CA ILE A 107 22.57 -5.78 -5.33
C ILE A 107 21.35 -5.64 -4.40
N PRO A 108 21.11 -4.45 -3.81
CA PRO A 108 19.93 -4.25 -2.97
C PRO A 108 18.64 -4.34 -3.80
N PHE A 109 17.57 -4.76 -3.14
CA PHE A 109 16.25 -4.72 -3.76
C PHE A 109 15.81 -3.27 -3.96
N HIS A 110 15.40 -2.95 -5.19
CA HIS A 110 14.97 -1.62 -5.56
C HIS A 110 13.52 -1.66 -6.04
N ASP A 111 12.65 -0.99 -5.29
CA ASP A 111 11.28 -0.71 -5.69
C ASP A 111 11.05 0.80 -5.60
N TYR A 112 11.08 1.49 -6.74
CA TYR A 112 11.13 2.95 -6.76
C TYR A 112 9.86 3.60 -6.18
N ALA A 113 8.69 3.12 -6.59
CA ALA A 113 7.41 3.71 -6.21
C ALA A 113 6.39 2.69 -5.71
N GLY A 114 6.74 1.43 -5.47
CA GLY A 114 5.83 0.46 -4.85
C GLY A 114 5.19 -0.55 -5.79
N SER A 115 5.86 -0.89 -6.89
CA SER A 115 5.43 -2.00 -7.76
C SER A 115 5.27 -3.30 -6.98
N VAL A 116 6.15 -3.55 -6.01
CA VAL A 116 6.10 -4.71 -5.13
C VAL A 116 5.48 -4.35 -3.78
N VAL A 117 6.01 -3.32 -3.12
CA VAL A 117 5.63 -2.90 -1.76
C VAL A 117 4.14 -2.57 -1.65
N VAL A 118 3.56 -1.95 -2.69
CA VAL A 118 2.13 -1.57 -2.70
C VAL A 118 1.33 -2.50 -3.60
N HIS A 119 1.65 -2.53 -4.89
CA HIS A 119 0.79 -3.15 -5.90
C HIS A 119 0.83 -4.68 -5.82
N SER A 120 2.02 -5.28 -5.81
CA SER A 120 2.12 -6.75 -5.71
C SER A 120 1.65 -7.25 -4.36
N MET A 121 2.03 -6.60 -3.25
CA MET A 121 1.53 -6.96 -1.92
C MET A 121 0.00 -6.93 -1.86
N GLY A 122 -0.62 -5.82 -2.27
CA GLY A 122 -2.07 -5.69 -2.33
C GLY A 122 -2.71 -6.75 -3.23
N GLY A 123 -2.11 -7.01 -4.39
CA GLY A 123 -2.57 -8.01 -5.35
C GLY A 123 -2.52 -9.44 -4.82
N TRP A 124 -1.43 -9.84 -4.16
CA TRP A 124 -1.29 -11.18 -3.57
C TRP A 124 -2.25 -11.40 -2.40
N ILE A 125 -2.44 -10.39 -1.55
CA ILE A 125 -3.43 -10.47 -0.46
C ILE A 125 -4.85 -10.51 -1.04
N ALA A 126 -5.15 -9.70 -2.06
CA ALA A 126 -6.44 -9.73 -2.75
C ALA A 126 -6.70 -11.09 -3.39
N LEU A 127 -5.70 -11.70 -4.03
CA LEU A 127 -5.80 -13.03 -4.62
C LEU A 127 -6.15 -14.08 -3.56
N ALA A 128 -5.44 -14.09 -2.43
CA ALA A 128 -5.75 -14.99 -1.32
C ALA A 128 -7.20 -14.78 -0.83
N GLY A 129 -7.64 -13.53 -0.68
CA GLY A 129 -9.02 -13.20 -0.32
C GLY A 129 -10.05 -13.68 -1.34
N VAL A 130 -9.77 -13.55 -2.63
CA VAL A 130 -10.64 -14.04 -3.73
C VAL A 130 -10.74 -15.56 -3.72
N VAL A 131 -9.63 -16.28 -3.50
CA VAL A 131 -9.62 -17.74 -3.41
C VAL A 131 -10.44 -18.23 -2.22
N VAL A 132 -10.30 -17.59 -1.05
CA VAL A 132 -11.02 -17.98 0.17
C VAL A 132 -12.51 -17.66 0.09
N LEU A 133 -12.90 -16.49 -0.43
CA LEU A 133 -14.31 -16.11 -0.56
C LEU A 133 -15.02 -16.84 -1.70
N GLY A 134 -14.27 -17.28 -2.71
CA GLY A 134 -14.80 -17.91 -3.89
C GLY A 134 -15.44 -16.94 -4.89
N PRO A 135 -16.03 -17.49 -5.98
CA PRO A 135 -16.57 -16.71 -7.07
C PRO A 135 -17.83 -15.95 -6.65
N ARG A 136 -18.07 -14.83 -7.34
CA ARG A 136 -19.33 -14.09 -7.23
C ARG A 136 -20.52 -14.94 -7.68
N LEU A 137 -21.68 -14.72 -7.05
CA LEU A 137 -22.93 -15.33 -7.49
C LEU A 137 -23.19 -14.99 -8.97
N GLY A 138 -23.55 -15.99 -9.77
CA GLY A 138 -23.79 -15.83 -11.21
C GLY A 138 -22.52 -15.72 -12.07
N ARG A 139 -21.31 -15.83 -11.50
CA ARG A 139 -20.05 -15.82 -12.27
C ARG A 139 -19.90 -17.04 -13.19
N TRP A 140 -20.46 -18.17 -12.78
CA TRP A 140 -20.42 -19.45 -13.50
C TRP A 140 -21.85 -19.94 -13.74
N ASP A 141 -22.12 -20.51 -14.92
CA ASP A 141 -23.38 -21.18 -15.20
C ASP A 141 -23.39 -22.64 -14.71
N SER A 142 -24.51 -23.34 -14.90
CA SER A 142 -24.66 -24.75 -14.50
C SER A 142 -23.73 -25.72 -15.25
N GLN A 143 -23.11 -25.27 -16.35
CA GLN A 143 -22.13 -26.02 -17.14
C GLN A 143 -20.68 -25.59 -16.82
N GLY A 144 -20.49 -24.75 -15.79
CA GLY A 144 -19.17 -24.23 -15.40
C GLY A 144 -18.60 -23.17 -16.35
N ARG A 145 -19.39 -22.64 -17.28
CA ARG A 145 -18.93 -21.63 -18.24
C ARG A 145 -18.94 -20.25 -17.61
N SER A 146 -17.92 -19.46 -17.97
CA SER A 146 -17.74 -18.09 -17.47
C SER A 146 -18.86 -17.17 -17.97
N ARG A 147 -19.56 -16.49 -17.06
CA ARG A 147 -20.53 -15.44 -17.39
C ARG A 147 -19.98 -14.07 -16.98
N PRO A 148 -20.01 -13.05 -17.86
CA PRO A 148 -19.66 -11.70 -17.49
C PRO A 148 -20.69 -11.14 -16.50
N ILE A 149 -20.21 -10.44 -15.48
CA ILE A 149 -21.06 -9.66 -14.58
C ILE A 149 -21.06 -8.23 -15.13
N PRO A 150 -22.23 -7.69 -15.54
CA PRO A 150 -22.31 -6.36 -16.14
C PRO A 150 -21.72 -5.26 -15.25
N ILE A 151 -21.09 -4.28 -15.89
CA ILE A 151 -20.59 -3.08 -15.21
C ILE A 151 -21.79 -2.21 -14.83
N SER A 152 -21.86 -1.80 -13.55
CA SER A 152 -22.97 -1.01 -13.04
C SER A 152 -23.01 0.43 -13.58
N ASN A 153 -21.84 1.03 -13.85
CA ASN A 153 -21.75 2.40 -14.36
C ASN A 153 -20.42 2.67 -15.09
N VAL A 154 -20.45 2.73 -16.43
CA VAL A 154 -19.26 2.95 -17.26
C VAL A 154 -18.67 4.36 -17.08
N PRO A 155 -19.44 5.46 -17.08
CA PRO A 155 -18.91 6.79 -16.81
C PRO A 155 -18.14 6.92 -15.49
N PHE A 156 -18.67 6.35 -14.39
CA PHE A 156 -17.98 6.38 -13.09
C PHE A 156 -16.71 5.54 -13.07
N MET A 157 -16.71 4.39 -13.74
CA MET A 157 -15.50 3.58 -13.90
C MET A 157 -14.41 4.36 -14.67
N ALA A 158 -14.78 5.03 -15.77
CA ALA A 158 -13.86 5.84 -16.55
C ALA A 158 -13.31 7.04 -15.75
N LEU A 159 -14.19 7.73 -14.99
CA LEU A 159 -13.79 8.82 -14.09
C LEU A 159 -12.80 8.32 -13.02
N GLY A 160 -13.09 7.17 -12.40
CA GLY A 160 -12.20 6.51 -11.45
C GLY A 160 -10.82 6.21 -12.03
N SER A 161 -10.79 5.58 -13.21
CA SER A 161 -9.54 5.31 -13.93
C SER A 161 -8.76 6.59 -14.25
N TRP A 162 -9.45 7.66 -14.65
CA TRP A 162 -8.79 8.94 -14.93
C TRP A 162 -8.20 9.59 -13.68
N MET A 163 -8.92 9.55 -12.56
CA MET A 163 -8.39 10.00 -11.26
C MET A 163 -7.16 9.19 -10.84
N LEU A 164 -7.15 7.87 -11.08
CA LEU A 164 -5.97 7.03 -10.85
C LEU A 164 -4.81 7.40 -11.76
N CYS A 165 -5.04 7.63 -13.06
CA CYS A 165 -3.99 8.06 -13.98
C CYS A 165 -3.32 9.38 -13.53
N ILE A 166 -4.12 10.37 -13.13
CA ILE A 166 -3.58 11.65 -12.63
C ILE A 166 -2.85 11.44 -11.31
N GLY A 167 -3.43 10.68 -10.37
CA GLY A 167 -2.81 10.37 -9.09
C GLY A 167 -1.49 9.60 -9.23
N TRP A 168 -1.35 8.79 -10.29
CA TRP A 168 -0.15 8.02 -10.58
C TRP A 168 1.09 8.90 -10.83
N PHE A 169 0.92 10.11 -11.39
CA PHE A 169 2.02 11.07 -11.50
C PHE A 169 2.53 11.49 -10.11
N GLY A 170 1.63 11.80 -9.18
CA GLY A 170 2.00 12.09 -7.80
C GLY A 170 2.70 10.91 -7.13
N PHE A 171 2.19 9.69 -7.33
CA PHE A 171 2.75 8.45 -6.79
C PHE A 171 4.21 8.23 -7.21
N ASN A 172 4.54 8.44 -8.50
CA ASN A 172 5.91 8.20 -9.01
C ASN A 172 6.85 9.37 -8.80
N VAL A 173 6.40 10.60 -9.09
CA VAL A 173 7.28 11.78 -9.05
C VAL A 173 7.68 12.11 -7.61
N MET A 174 6.74 12.02 -6.66
CA MET A 174 7.04 12.30 -5.26
C MET A 174 7.88 11.19 -4.60
N SER A 175 7.89 9.96 -5.15
CA SER A 175 8.75 8.87 -4.65
C SER A 175 10.24 9.14 -4.80
N ALA A 176 10.65 10.07 -5.69
CA ALA A 176 12.03 10.54 -5.74
C ALA A 176 12.48 11.22 -4.43
N ALA A 177 11.54 11.79 -3.67
CA ALA A 177 11.70 12.54 -2.42
C ALA A 177 12.62 13.78 -2.47
N THR A 178 13.54 13.85 -3.42
CA THR A 178 14.55 14.89 -3.62
C THR A 178 14.77 15.12 -5.11
N LEU A 179 15.28 16.30 -5.48
CA LEU A 179 15.60 16.60 -6.89
C LEU A 179 16.67 15.66 -7.46
N GLN A 180 17.60 15.20 -6.64
CA GLN A 180 18.67 14.28 -7.02
C GLN A 180 18.18 12.83 -7.18
N GLY A 181 17.08 12.47 -6.53
CA GLY A 181 16.45 11.15 -6.61
C GLY A 181 15.56 10.96 -7.83
N ILE A 182 15.34 12.00 -8.64
CA ILE A 182 14.56 11.90 -9.88
C ILE A 182 15.31 10.99 -10.85
N SER A 183 14.68 9.88 -11.23
CA SER A 183 15.13 9.03 -12.33
C SER A 183 14.02 8.93 -13.38
N GLY A 184 14.41 9.02 -14.65
CA GLY A 184 13.53 8.98 -15.82
C GLY A 184 14.33 8.66 -17.07
#